data_AF-A0A317J0K5-F1
#
_entry.id   AF-A0A317J0K5-F1
#
_cell.length_a   1.000
_cell.length_b   1.000
_cell.length_c   1.000
_cell.angle_alpha   90.00
_cell.angle_beta   90.00
_cell.angle_gamma   90.00
#
_symmetry.space_group_name_H-M   'P 1'
#
loop_
_entity.id
_entity.type
_entity.pdbx_description
1 polymer ?
#
loop_
_entity_poly.entity_id
_entity_poly.type
_entity_poly.pdbx_seq_one_letter_code
_entity_poly.pdbx_strand_id
1 'polypeptide(L)'
;MGSPYNGKFGHAYRLSGLDSTNSNALQRSVVLHSFYAVPDEEVYPYPICQSLGCPMVSPAFLKRLQLIIDNSEKPILLWIYE
;
A
#
# COMPACT_ATOMS: atom_id res chain seq x y z
N MET A 1 -6.30 -7.49 -2.28
CA MET A 1 -5.15 -6.88 -2.98
C MET A 1 -5.16 -7.41 -4.40
N GLY A 2 -5.03 -6.54 -5.39
CA GLY A 2 -5.04 -6.90 -6.81
C GLY A 2 -3.64 -7.15 -7.37
N SER A 3 -3.58 -7.40 -8.68
CA SER A 3 -2.34 -7.71 -9.39
C SER A 3 -1.27 -6.61 -9.25
N PRO A 4 0.02 -6.99 -9.26
CA PRO A 4 1.12 -6.03 -9.25
C PRO A 4 1.14 -5.20 -10.54
N TYR A 5 1.60 -3.96 -10.43
CA TYR A 5 1.90 -3.11 -11.58
C TYR A 5 3.08 -2.18 -11.24
N ASN A 6 3.77 -1.69 -12.27
CA ASN A 6 4.80 -0.68 -12.11
C ASN A 6 4.21 0.71 -12.32
N GLY A 7 4.19 1.52 -11.25
CA GLY A 7 3.76 2.91 -11.26
C GLY A 7 4.92 3.90 -11.16
N LYS A 8 4.59 5.17 -10.93
CA LYS A 8 5.58 6.26 -10.79
C LYS A 8 6.62 5.99 -9.68
N PHE A 9 6.22 5.26 -8.63
CA PHE A 9 7.07 4.95 -7.47
C PHE A 9 7.59 3.51 -7.50
N GLY A 10 7.58 2.86 -8.66
CA GLY A 10 7.99 1.47 -8.82
C GLY A 10 6.84 0.49 -8.60
N HIS A 11 7.18 -0.69 -8.08
CA HIS A 11 6.24 -1.80 -7.87
C HIS A 11 5.12 -1.40 -6.90
N ALA A 12 3.89 -1.72 -7.27
CA ALA A 12 2.72 -1.35 -6.50
C ALA A 12 1.58 -2.36 -6.69
N TYR A 13 0.64 -2.40 -5.75
CA TYR A 13 -0.50 -3.31 -5.75
C TYR A 13 -1.82 -2.55 -5.78
N ARG A 14 -2.70 -2.89 -6.73
CA ARG A 14 -4.01 -2.23 -6.86
C ARG A 14 -4.94 -2.60 -5.71
N LEU A 15 -5.76 -1.64 -5.27
CA LEU A 15 -6.78 -1.85 -4.24
C LEU A 15 -8.17 -1.75 -4.86
N SER A 16 -9.02 -2.75 -4.60
CA SER A 16 -10.38 -2.78 -5.15
C SER A 16 -11.35 -1.85 -4.41
N GLY A 17 -11.17 -1.68 -3.09
CA GLY A 17 -12.16 -1.05 -2.21
C GLY A 17 -13.31 -2.01 -1.94
N LEU A 18 -13.48 -2.44 -0.68
CA LEU A 18 -14.44 -3.47 -0.29
C LEU A 18 -15.59 -2.94 0.58
N ASP A 19 -15.54 -1.66 0.96
CA ASP A 19 -16.56 -0.97 1.76
C ASP A 19 -17.20 0.17 0.97
N SER A 20 -18.41 0.58 1.39
CA SER A 20 -19.14 1.68 0.76
C SER A 20 -18.35 3.00 0.75
N THR A 21 -17.51 3.23 1.76
CA THR A 21 -16.68 4.44 1.92
C THR A 21 -15.38 4.41 1.10
N ASN A 22 -14.96 3.24 0.59
CA ASN A 22 -13.72 3.09 -0.18
C ASN A 22 -13.89 2.39 -1.56
N SER A 23 -15.13 2.11 -1.98
CA SER A 23 -15.49 1.39 -3.22
C SER A 23 -14.95 1.99 -4.53
N ASN A 24 -14.56 3.27 -4.53
CA ASN A 24 -13.95 3.94 -5.68
C ASN A 24 -12.41 3.81 -5.75
N ALA A 25 -11.77 3.05 -4.85
CA ALA A 25 -10.31 2.94 -4.75
C ALA A 25 -9.67 2.50 -6.08
N LEU A 26 -10.25 1.52 -6.77
CA LEU A 26 -9.72 1.02 -8.04
C LEU A 26 -9.79 2.07 -9.15
N GLN A 27 -10.94 2.74 -9.29
CA GLN A 27 -11.15 3.78 -10.30
C GLN A 27 -10.22 4.97 -10.07
N ARG A 28 -9.96 5.31 -8.79
CA ARG A 28 -9.04 6.37 -8.38
C ARG A 28 -7.56 5.96 -8.44
N SER A 29 -7.25 4.74 -8.89
CA SER A 29 -5.89 4.19 -8.92
C SER A 29 -5.18 4.23 -7.56
N VAL A 30 -5.93 4.01 -6.48
CA VAL A 30 -5.37 3.87 -5.12
C VAL A 30 -4.65 2.53 -5.03
N VAL A 31 -3.40 2.58 -4.61
CA VAL A 31 -2.48 1.43 -4.63
C VAL A 31 -1.63 1.41 -3.37
N LEU A 32 -1.20 0.22 -2.95
CA LEU A 32 -0.12 0.08 -1.98
C LEU A 32 1.22 0.22 -2.72
N HIS A 33 2.09 1.11 -2.26
CA HIS A 33 3.44 1.26 -2.82
C HIS A 33 4.45 1.72 -1.76
N SER A 34 5.73 1.70 -2.12
CA SER A 34 6.79 2.26 -1.29
C SER A 34 7.02 3.73 -1.61
N PHE A 35 7.48 4.50 -0.62
CA PHE A 35 7.96 5.86 -0.86
C PHE A 35 9.22 6.14 -0.03
N TYR A 36 10.23 6.77 -0.63
CA TYR A 36 11.57 6.91 -0.02
C TYR A 36 11.57 7.74 1.27
N ALA A 37 10.57 8.59 1.46
CA ALA A 37 10.43 9.41 2.66
C ALA A 37 9.70 8.70 3.82
N VAL A 38 9.26 7.45 3.61
CA VAL A 38 8.71 6.62 4.69
C VAL A 38 9.86 5.85 5.36
N PRO A 39 10.12 6.09 6.66
CA PRO A 39 11.16 5.39 7.40
C PRO A 39 10.82 3.90 7.59
N ASP A 40 11.83 3.07 7.76
CA ASP A 40 11.65 1.63 8.04
C ASP A 40 11.29 1.37 9.52
N GLU A 41 11.72 2.28 10.40
CA GLU A 41 11.50 2.23 11.84
C GLU A 41 10.37 3.18 12.25
N GLU A 42 9.75 2.93 13.41
CA GLU A 42 8.75 3.80 14.00
C GLU A 42 9.37 5.15 14.41
N VAL A 43 8.69 6.25 14.06
CA VAL A 43 9.17 7.62 14.34
C VAL A 43 8.24 8.42 15.24
N TYR A 44 7.25 7.78 15.87
CA TYR A 44 6.39 8.45 16.85
C TYR A 44 7.24 9.15 17.93
N PRO A 45 6.92 10.40 18.32
CA PRO A 45 5.73 11.19 17.99
C PRO A 45 5.86 12.07 16.74
N TYR A 46 6.93 11.94 15.96
CA TYR A 46 7.15 12.78 14.78
C TYR A 46 6.28 12.35 13.59
N PRO A 47 5.74 13.31 12.81
CA PRO A 47 5.00 12.98 11.61
C PRO A 47 5.93 12.55 10.47
N ILE A 48 5.38 11.77 9.54
CA ILE A 48 6.01 11.46 8.24
C ILE A 48 5.30 12.21 7.11
N CYS A 49 5.85 12.09 5.89
CA CYS A 49 5.22 12.65 4.70
C CYS A 49 3.78 12.14 4.51
N GLN A 50 2.89 13.03 4.06
CA GLN A 50 1.50 12.68 3.76
C GLN A 50 1.37 12.17 2.32
N SER A 51 0.52 11.17 2.11
CA SER A 51 0.13 10.74 0.77
C SER A 51 -1.11 11.50 0.28
N LEU A 52 -1.45 11.34 -1.00
CA LEU A 52 -2.73 11.82 -1.57
C LEU A 52 -3.80 10.72 -1.61
N GLY A 53 -3.69 9.73 -0.72
CA GLY A 53 -4.66 8.64 -0.53
C GLY A 53 -4.08 7.23 -0.67
N CYS A 54 -2.93 7.06 -1.33
CA CYS A 54 -2.27 5.76 -1.40
C CYS A 54 -1.65 5.39 -0.05
N PRO A 55 -1.84 4.16 0.46
CA PRO A 55 -1.04 3.65 1.57
C PRO A 55 0.43 3.55 1.14
N MET A 56 1.32 4.16 1.91
CA MET A 56 2.76 4.17 1.64
C MET A 56 3.51 3.45 2.76
N VAL A 57 4.47 2.62 2.38
CA VAL A 57 5.40 1.94 3.31
C VAL A 57 6.86 2.23 2.92
N SER A 58 7.81 1.85 3.78
CA SER A 58 9.23 1.95 3.42
C SER A 58 9.55 1.02 2.23
N PRO A 59 10.59 1.33 1.43
CA PRO A 59 11.04 0.43 0.36
C PRO A 59 11.47 -0.96 0.87
N ALA A 60 12.06 -1.04 2.06
CA ALA A 60 12.48 -2.31 2.65
C ALA A 60 11.27 -3.15 3.09
N PHE A 61 10.27 -2.51 3.70
CA PHE A 61 9.05 -3.18 4.13
C PHE A 61 8.22 -3.66 2.93
N LEU A 62 8.12 -2.87 1.85
CA LEU A 62 7.43 -3.33 0.64
C LEU A 62 8.05 -4.61 0.08
N LYS A 63 9.38 -4.75 0.06
CA LYS A 63 10.04 -5.99 -0.39
C LYS A 63 9.61 -7.21 0.44
N ARG A 64 9.44 -7.04 1.75
CA ARG A 64 8.93 -8.11 2.62
C ARG A 64 7.48 -8.44 2.30
N LEU A 65 6.64 -7.42 2.10
CA LEU A 65 5.25 -7.60 1.72
C LEU A 65 5.11 -8.27 0.35
N GLN A 66 5.96 -7.93 -0.63
CA GLN A 66 5.93 -8.52 -1.96
C GLN A 66 6.04 -10.05 -1.90
N LEU A 67 6.97 -10.57 -1.09
CA LEU A 67 7.14 -12.01 -0.89
C LEU A 67 5.87 -12.68 -0.33
N ILE A 68 5.11 -11.99 0.52
CA ILE A 68 3.88 -12.52 1.10
C ILE A 68 2.73 -12.42 0.09
N ILE A 69 2.58 -11.27 -0.56
CA ILE A 69 1.47 -10.97 -1.47
C ILE A 69 1.56 -11.82 -2.72
N ASP A 70 2.73 -11.90 -3.35
CA ASP A 70 2.92 -12.57 -4.64
C ASP A 70 2.82 -14.09 -4.51
N ASN A 71 3.08 -14.65 -3.33
CA ASN A 71 2.97 -16.08 -3.04
C ASN A 71 1.65 -16.46 -2.34
N SER A 72 0.71 -15.53 -2.20
CA SER A 72 -0.56 -15.83 -1.53
C SER A 72 -1.55 -16.50 -2.49
N GLU A 73 -2.02 -17.69 -2.13
CA GLU A 73 -3.11 -18.37 -2.86
C GLU A 73 -4.49 -17.73 -2.60
N LYS A 74 -4.61 -16.93 -1.54
CA LYS A 74 -5.87 -16.30 -1.11
C LYS A 74 -5.81 -14.79 -1.30
N PRO A 75 -6.95 -14.14 -1.56
CA PRO A 75 -7.00 -12.68 -1.56
C PRO A 75 -6.57 -12.12 -0.20
N ILE A 76 -5.61 -11.19 -0.21
CA ILE A 76 -5.18 -10.46 0.99
C ILE A 76 -6.07 -9.23 1.19
N LEU A 77 -6.57 -9.06 2.42
CA LEU A 77 -7.25 -7.85 2.87
C LEU A 77 -6.23 -6.88 3.49
N LEU A 78 -6.22 -5.64 3.00
CA LEU A 78 -5.54 -4.53 3.69
C LEU A 78 -6.57 -3.84 4.58
N TRP A 79 -6.33 -3.86 5.89
CA TRP A 79 -7.21 -3.27 6.89
C TRP A 79 -6.49 -2.10 7.57
N ILE A 80 -7.15 -0.95 7.64
CA ILE A 80 -6.66 0.25 8.35
C ILE A 80 -7.58 0.43 9.56
N TYR A 81 -7.00 0.51 10.75
CA TYR A 81 -7.71 0.66 12.02
C TYR A 81 -7.41 2.02 12.65
N GLU A 82 -8.28 2.44 13.58
CA GLU A 82 -8.12 3.65 14.41
C GLU A 82 -7.28 3.37 15.67
#